data_AF-A0A3B9Y4D8-F1
#
_entry.id   AF-A0A3B9Y4D8-F1
#
_cell.length_a   1.000
_cell.length_b   1.000
_cell.length_c   1.000
_cell.angle_alpha   90.00
_cell.angle_beta   90.00
_cell.angle_gamma   90.00
#
_symmetry.space_group_name_H-M   'P 1'
#
loop_
_entity.id
_entity.type
_entity.pdbx_description
1 polymer ?
#
loop_
_entity_poly.entity_id
_entity_poly.type
_entity_poly.pdbx_seq_one_letter_code
_entity_poly.pdbx_strand_id
1 'polypeptide(L)'
;MAMASATSPFVMKAVCEGIRKFPMMNSSWTEDNKIIVKKRINLGMAVATDAGLVVPTIYDTDQYTLAGLAKQINAIAQRARSNKLTIQDMPK
;
A
#
# COMPACT_ATOMS: atom_id res chain seq x y z
N MET A 1 14.18 8.29 -14.62
CA MET A 1 12.85 7.64 -14.50
C MET A 1 12.99 6.44 -13.56
N ALA A 2 12.83 6.64 -12.25
CA ALA A 2 12.92 5.54 -11.28
C ALA A 2 11.64 4.69 -11.38
N MET A 3 11.74 3.53 -12.04
CA MET A 3 10.80 2.43 -11.85
C MET A 3 10.67 2.18 -10.33
N ALA A 4 9.50 1.75 -9.85
CA ALA A 4 9.45 1.23 -8.49
C ALA A 4 10.49 0.11 -8.37
N SER A 5 11.25 0.09 -7.27
CA SER A 5 12.38 -0.85 -7.18
C SER A 5 11.87 -2.29 -7.32
N ALA A 6 12.65 -3.13 -7.98
CA ALA A 6 12.33 -4.55 -8.15
C ALA A 6 12.10 -5.27 -6.81
N THR A 7 12.55 -4.67 -5.70
CA THR A 7 12.43 -5.19 -4.33
C THR A 7 11.09 -4.88 -3.65
N SER A 8 10.37 -3.81 -4.04
CA SER A 8 9.12 -3.39 -3.37
C SER A 8 8.05 -4.47 -3.30
N PRO A 9 7.77 -5.27 -4.36
CA PRO A 9 6.78 -6.35 -4.29
C PRO A 9 7.13 -7.41 -3.26
N PHE A 10 8.42 -7.75 -3.11
CA PHE A 10 8.89 -8.73 -2.13
C PHE A 10 8.72 -8.22 -0.70
N VAL A 11 9.10 -6.97 -0.45
CA VAL A 11 8.94 -6.34 0.86
C VAL A 11 7.47 -6.28 1.26
N MET A 12 6.61 -5.81 0.36
CA MET A 12 5.16 -5.75 0.62
C MET A 12 4.57 -7.14 0.88
N LYS A 13 5.01 -8.17 0.14
CA LYS A 13 4.53 -9.53 0.40
C LYS A 13 4.99 -10.05 1.76
N ALA A 14 6.26 -9.83 2.13
CA ALA A 14 6.77 -10.18 3.45
C ALA A 14 6.01 -9.48 4.58
N VAL A 15 5.68 -8.19 4.39
CA VAL A 15 4.84 -7.42 5.34
C VAL A 15 3.45 -8.04 5.45
N CYS A 16 2.82 -8.47 4.35
CA CYS A 16 1.53 -9.14 4.40
C CYS A 16 1.59 -10.44 5.22
N GLU A 17 2.60 -11.27 5.03
CA GLU A 17 2.78 -12.49 5.84
C GLU A 17 3.05 -12.17 7.32
N GLY A 18 3.82 -11.11 7.59
CA GLY A 18 4.04 -10.61 8.94
C GLY A 18 2.74 -10.18 9.63
N ILE A 19 1.89 -9.42 8.94
CA ILE A 19 0.58 -9.00 9.44
C ILE A 19 -0.32 -10.22 9.69
N ARG A 20 -0.31 -11.24 8.81
CA ARG A 20 -1.09 -12.47 9.06
C ARG A 20 -0.67 -13.18 10.34
N LYS A 21 0.64 -13.21 10.63
CA LYS A 21 1.17 -13.80 11.87
C LYS A 21 0.89 -12.93 13.10
N PHE A 22 0.83 -11.61 12.93
CA PHE A 22 0.61 -10.64 13.99
C PHE A 22 -0.51 -9.65 13.64
N PRO A 23 -1.80 -10.07 13.66
CA PRO A 23 -2.91 -9.27 13.16
C PRO A 23 -3.10 -7.92 13.85
N MET A 24 -2.68 -7.81 15.11
CA MET A 24 -2.73 -6.56 15.88
C MET A 24 -1.93 -5.42 15.22
N MET A 25 -0.92 -5.72 14.40
CA MET A 25 -0.18 -4.71 13.65
C MET A 25 -1.05 -3.97 12.62
N ASN A 26 -2.09 -4.62 12.10
CA ASN A 26 -3.03 -4.03 11.16
C ASN A 26 -4.30 -3.56 11.89
N SER A 27 -4.12 -2.67 12.86
CA SER A 27 -5.22 -2.12 13.67
C SER A 27 -5.22 -0.61 13.70
N SER A 28 -6.33 -0.03 14.16
CA SER A 28 -6.46 1.39 14.43
C SER A 28 -7.06 1.62 15.81
N TRP A 29 -6.62 2.69 16.45
CA TRP A 29 -7.21 3.21 17.68
C TRP A 29 -8.39 4.11 17.36
N THR A 30 -9.48 3.98 18.09
CA THR A 30 -10.67 4.81 17.95
C THR A 30 -10.71 5.88 19.04
N GLU A 31 -11.48 6.95 18.80
CA GLU A 31 -11.68 8.02 19.78
C GLU A 31 -12.31 7.51 21.10
N ASP A 32 -13.12 6.45 21.04
CA ASP A 32 -13.73 5.80 22.19
C ASP A 32 -12.84 4.75 22.88
N ASN A 33 -11.51 4.85 22.69
CA ASN A 33 -10.49 4.01 23.33
C ASN A 33 -10.62 2.51 23.03
N LYS A 34 -11.01 2.16 21.80
CA LYS A 34 -11.06 0.78 21.32
C LYS A 34 -10.01 0.52 20.24
N ILE A 35 -9.61 -0.73 20.12
CA ILE A 35 -8.77 -1.22 19.03
C ILE A 35 -9.66 -1.90 17.99
N ILE A 36 -9.59 -1.44 16.75
CA ILE A 36 -10.21 -2.11 15.61
C ILE A 36 -9.11 -2.85 14.84
N VAL A 37 -9.13 -4.18 14.88
CA VAL A 37 -8.25 -5.02 14.08
C VAL A 37 -8.84 -5.22 12.68
N LYS A 38 -8.10 -4.84 11.64
CA LYS A 38 -8.56 -4.88 10.25
C LYS A 38 -8.20 -6.22 9.61
N LYS A 39 -9.19 -6.90 9.04
CA LYS A 39 -9.00 -8.17 8.33
C LYS A 39 -8.36 -7.98 6.94
N ARG A 40 -8.73 -6.89 6.25
CA ARG A 40 -8.17 -6.55 4.93
C ARG A 40 -6.83 -5.88 5.10
N ILE A 41 -5.83 -6.32 4.31
CA ILE A 41 -4.48 -5.77 4.33
C ILE A 41 -4.34 -4.82 3.15
N ASN A 42 -4.40 -3.51 3.44
CA ASN A 42 -4.15 -2.46 2.46
C ASN A 42 -2.83 -1.79 2.81
N LEU A 43 -1.87 -1.74 1.89
CA LEU A 43 -0.57 -1.11 2.14
C LEU A 43 -0.46 0.23 1.42
N GLY A 44 -0.08 1.26 2.17
CA GLY A 44 0.30 2.55 1.62
C GLY A 44 1.69 2.48 0.98
N MET A 45 1.86 3.13 -0.18
CA MET A 45 3.13 3.25 -0.85
C MET A 45 3.51 4.71 -0.97
N ALA A 46 4.55 5.12 -0.25
CA ALA A 46 5.10 6.46 -0.36
C ALA A 46 5.76 6.65 -1.73
N VAL A 47 5.32 7.66 -2.48
CA VAL A 47 5.85 8.00 -3.81
C VAL A 47 6.26 9.46 -3.83
N ALA A 48 7.54 9.70 -4.06
CA ALA A 48 8.04 11.04 -4.35
C ALA A 48 7.61 11.45 -5.77
N THR A 49 7.00 12.62 -5.88
CA THR A 49 6.60 13.27 -7.14
C THR A 49 7.17 14.68 -7.17
N ASP A 50 7.09 15.36 -8.32
CA ASP A 50 7.56 16.73 -8.46
C ASP A 50 6.76 17.73 -7.59
N ALA A 51 5.52 17.37 -7.23
CA ALA A 51 4.66 18.17 -6.35
C ALA A 51 4.84 17.84 -4.85
N GLY A 52 5.72 16.88 -4.51
CA GLY A 52 5.96 16.42 -3.15
C GLY A 52 5.67 14.94 -2.94
N LEU A 53 5.58 14.54 -1.67
CA LEU A 53 5.33 13.17 -1.25
C LEU A 53 3.83 12.86 -1.24
N VAL A 54 3.42 11.80 -1.92
CA VAL A 54 2.05 11.26 -1.85
C VAL A 54 2.07 9.81 -1.39
N VAL A 55 1.01 9.37 -0.70
CA VAL A 55 0.89 8.00 -0.16
C VAL A 55 -0.40 7.34 -0.65
N PRO A 56 -0.45 6.91 -1.93
CA PRO A 56 -1.53 6.08 -2.43
C PRO A 56 -1.56 4.69 -1.75
N THR A 57 -2.72 4.05 -1.80
CA THR A 57 -3.02 2.76 -1.18
C THR A 57 -3.14 1.64 -2.22
N ILE A 58 -2.45 0.53 -1.99
CA ILE A 58 -2.69 -0.75 -2.68
C ILE A 58 -3.71 -1.53 -1.84
N TYR A 59 -4.93 -1.64 -2.35
CA TYR A 59 -6.01 -2.37 -1.69
C TYR A 59 -5.85 -3.88 -1.84
N ASP A 60 -6.13 -4.63 -0.78
CA ASP A 60 -6.03 -6.11 -0.73
C ASP A 60 -4.65 -6.62 -1.17
N THR A 61 -3.61 -5.98 -0.64
CA THR A 61 -2.22 -6.24 -1.04
C THR A 61 -1.84 -7.71 -0.91
N ASP A 62 -2.41 -8.39 0.08
CA ASP A 62 -2.12 -9.78 0.40
C ASP A 62 -2.72 -10.78 -0.60
N GLN A 63 -3.70 -10.35 -1.41
CA GLN A 63 -4.35 -11.16 -2.45
C GLN A 63 -3.58 -11.21 -3.78
N TYR A 64 -2.63 -10.30 -4.00
CA TYR A 64 -1.83 -10.34 -5.22
C TYR A 64 -0.71 -11.40 -5.15
N THR A 65 -0.40 -11.96 -6.32
CA THR A 65 0.87 -12.61 -6.58
C THR A 65 1.99 -11.57 -6.66
N LEU A 66 3.26 -11.98 -6.58
CA LEU A 66 4.40 -11.05 -6.71
C LEU A 66 4.35 -10.28 -8.04
N ALA A 67 4.04 -10.96 -9.15
CA ALA A 67 3.92 -10.32 -10.46
C ALA A 67 2.73 -9.35 -10.52
N GLY A 68 1.58 -9.73 -9.95
CA GLY A 68 0.41 -8.85 -9.85
C GLY A 68 0.71 -7.60 -9.03
N LEU A 69 1.42 -7.76 -7.92
CA LEU A 69 1.81 -6.67 -7.05
C LEU A 69 2.81 -5.73 -7.73
N ALA A 70 3.80 -6.27 -8.45
CA ALA A 70 4.73 -5.46 -9.25
C ALA A 70 3.99 -4.62 -10.30
N LYS A 71 3.00 -5.20 -11.00
CA LYS A 71 2.16 -4.47 -11.94
C LYS A 71 1.38 -3.34 -11.25
N GLN A 72 0.78 -3.62 -10.10
CA GLN A 72 -0.03 -2.65 -9.36
C GLN A 72 0.81 -1.49 -8.81
N ILE A 73 1.97 -1.81 -8.22
CA ILE A 73 2.95 -0.84 -7.75
C ILE A 73 3.37 0.09 -8.89
N ASN A 74 3.72 -0.45 -10.05
CA ASN A 74 4.13 0.35 -11.19
C ASN A 74 3.00 1.25 -11.70
N ALA A 75 1.77 0.73 -11.77
CA ALA A 75 0.62 1.49 -12.20
C ALA A 75 0.31 2.67 -11.26
N ILE A 76 0.34 2.44 -9.94
CA ILE A 76 0.14 3.50 -8.94
C ILE A 76 1.29 4.51 -8.98
N ALA A 77 2.54 4.06 -9.04
CA ALA A 77 3.70 4.95 -9.09
C ALA A 77 3.69 5.83 -10.34
N GLN A 78 3.26 5.30 -11.48
CA GLN A 78 3.06 6.07 -12.71
C GLN A 78 1.94 7.09 -12.55
N ARG A 79 0.77 6.69 -12.03
CA ARG A 79 -0.35 7.63 -11.77
C ARG A 79 0.08 8.77 -10.86
N ALA A 80 0.75 8.46 -9.74
CA ALA A 80 1.30 9.43 -8.81
C ALA A 80 2.21 10.45 -9.50
N ARG A 81 3.24 10.00 -10.23
CA ARG A 81 4.17 10.91 -10.92
C ARG A 81 3.52 11.71 -12.04
N SER A 82 2.50 11.17 -12.69
CA SER A 82 1.74 11.87 -13.73
C SER A 82 0.64 12.78 -13.19
N ASN A 83 0.51 12.91 -11.86
CA ASN A 83 -0.57 13.63 -11.18
C ASN A 83 -1.98 13.15 -11.60
N LYS A 84 -2.14 11.84 -11.78
CA LYS A 84 -3.39 11.16 -12.18
C LYS A 84 -3.90 10.19 -11.12
N LEU A 85 -3.53 10.40 -9.85
CA LEU A 85 -4.14 9.65 -8.76
C LEU A 85 -5.62 10.01 -8.66
N THR A 86 -6.42 9.00 -8.38
CA THR A 86 -7.86 9.17 -8.17
C THR A 86 -8.21 9.04 -6.69
N ILE A 87 -9.43 9.42 -6.31
CA ILE A 87 -9.94 9.19 -4.96
C ILE A 87 -9.87 7.69 -4.59
N GLN A 88 -10.02 6.81 -5.58
CA GLN A 88 -9.92 5.36 -5.39
C GLN A 88 -8.50 4.88 -5.08
N ASP A 89 -7.47 5.69 -5.36
CA ASP A 89 -6.07 5.39 -5.03
C ASP A 89 -5.69 5.88 -3.62
N MET A 90 -6.53 6.67 -2.95
CA MET A 90 -6.26 7.25 -1.64
C MET A 90 -6.88 6.39 -0.53
N PRO A 91 -6.35 6.40 0.71
CA PRO A 91 -6.94 5.66 1.82
C PRO A 91 -8.38 6.13 2.08
N LYS A 92 -9.23 5.18 2.48
CA LYS A 92 -10.61 5.44 2.93
C LYS A 92 -10.66 5.80 4.40
#